data_AF-A0A8C1GR07-F1
#
_entry.id   AF-A0A8C1GR07-F1
#
_cell.length_a   1.000
_cell.length_b   1.000
_cell.length_c   1.000
_cell.angle_alpha   90.00
_cell.angle_beta   90.00
_cell.angle_gamma   90.00
#
_symmetry.space_group_name_H-M   'P 1'
#
loop_
_entity.id
_entity.type
_entity.pdbx_description
1 polymer ?
#
loop_
_entity_poly.entity_id
_entity_poly.type
_entity_poly.pdbx_seq_one_letter_code
_entity_poly.pdbx_strand_id
1 'polypeptide(L)' 'MFLTQCCKDVCNPAVSDTIHNYGVKTLNGTQYIPFSHYAGSYVLIVNVATF' A
#
# COMPACT_ATOMS: atom_id res chain seq x y z
N MET A 1 10.95 33.79 -9.49
CA MET A 1 9.66 33.22 -9.92
C MET A 1 9.10 32.44 -8.73
N PHE A 2 7.97 32.91 -8.20
CA PHE A 2 7.37 32.48 -6.94
C PHE A 2 6.51 31.21 -7.11
N LEU A 3 6.59 30.32 -6.11
CA LEU A 3 5.52 29.51 -5.50
C LEU A 3 4.64 28.61 -6.38
N THR A 4 4.95 27.30 -6.48
CA THR A 4 3.92 26.23 -6.42
C THR A 4 4.53 24.84 -6.18
N GLN A 5 4.60 24.42 -4.92
CA GLN A 5 4.67 22.99 -4.60
C GLN A 5 3.86 22.71 -3.34
N CYS A 6 2.62 23.21 -3.30
CA CYS A 6 1.69 22.74 -2.30
C CYS A 6 1.22 21.35 -2.75
N CYS A 7 1.52 20.35 -1.92
CA CYS A 7 1.11 18.95 -2.08
C CYS A 7 1.52 18.27 -3.41
N LYS A 8 2.76 18.45 -3.89
CA LYS A 8 3.32 17.42 -4.77
C LYS A 8 3.81 16.31 -3.87
N ASP A 9 3.19 15.14 -3.96
CA ASP A 9 3.73 13.91 -3.40
C ASP A 9 5.24 13.90 -3.67
N VAL A 10 6.06 13.86 -2.62
CA VAL A 10 7.50 13.66 -2.76
C VAL A 10 7.68 12.19 -3.11
N CYS A 11 7.24 11.80 -4.31
CA CYS A 11 7.51 10.49 -4.88
C CYS A 11 9.02 10.44 -5.11
N ASN A 12 9.71 9.58 -4.38
CA ASN A 12 11.10 9.26 -4.66
C ASN A 12 11.13 8.45 -5.97
N PRO A 13 11.63 9.02 -7.10
CA PRO A 13 11.60 8.33 -8.39
C PRO A 13 12.53 7.12 -8.41
N ALA A 14 13.48 7.00 -7.47
CA ALA A 14 14.33 5.82 -7.33
C ALA A 14 13.60 4.64 -6.68
N VAL A 15 12.41 4.85 -6.09
CA VAL A 15 11.60 3.82 -5.45
C VAL A 15 10.36 3.59 -6.30
N SER A 16 10.49 2.70 -7.29
CA SER A 16 9.37 2.19 -8.07
C SER A 16 8.75 1.00 -7.36
N ASP A 17 8.01 1.27 -6.28
CA ASP A 17 7.38 0.22 -5.49
C ASP A 17 5.87 0.47 -5.34
N THR A 18 5.12 -0.61 -5.20
CA THR A 18 3.65 -0.59 -5.03
C THR A 18 3.25 -1.67 -4.04
N ILE A 19 2.08 -1.51 -3.41
CA ILE A 19 1.55 -2.52 -2.50
C ILE A 19 1.39 -3.90 -3.16
N HIS A 20 1.24 -3.97 -4.49
CA HIS A 20 1.05 -5.22 -5.23
C HIS A 20 2.27 -6.16 -5.19
N ASN A 21 3.45 -5.65 -4.84
CA ASN A 21 4.67 -6.45 -4.66
C ASN A 21 4.69 -7.17 -3.30
N TYR A 22 3.76 -6.84 -2.41
CA TYR A 22 3.65 -7.42 -1.07
C TYR A 22 2.44 -8.35 -0.97
N GLY A 23 2.38 -9.08 0.13
CA GLY A 23 1.27 -9.96 0.43
C GLY A 23 1.19 -10.27 1.91
N VAL A 24 0.08 -10.89 2.29
CA VAL A 24 -0.33 -11.09 3.66
C VAL A 24 -0.69 -12.55 3.88
N LYS A 25 -0.36 -13.05 5.06
CA LYS A 25 -0.84 -14.34 5.54
C LYS A 25 -2.18 -14.12 6.24
N THR A 26 -3.18 -14.90 5.86
CA THR A 26 -4.50 -14.87 6.50
C THR A 26 -4.41 -15.17 8.01
N LEU A 27 -5.41 -14.72 8.78
CA LEU A 27 -5.47 -14.93 10.23
C LEU A 27 -5.31 -16.41 10.62
N ASN A 28 -5.86 -17.32 9.81
CA ASN A 28 -5.77 -18.77 10.04
C ASN A 28 -4.39 -19.35 9.73
N GLY A 29 -3.49 -18.56 9.12
CA GLY A 29 -2.13 -18.98 8.83
C GLY A 29 -1.99 -20.03 7.72
N THR A 30 -3.07 -20.39 7.02
CA THR A 30 -3.07 -21.44 6.01
C THR A 30 -2.78 -20.89 4.61
N GLN A 31 -3.23 -19.67 4.33
CA GLN A 31 -3.14 -19.07 3.01
C GLN A 31 -2.33 -17.79 3.03
N TYR A 32 -1.46 -17.65 2.03
CA TYR A 32 -0.80 -16.40 1.66
C TYR A 32 -1.56 -15.77 0.49
N ILE A 33 -1.89 -14.49 0.61
CA ILE A 33 -2.65 -13.73 -0.39
C ILE A 33 -1.79 -12.54 -0.81
N PRO A 34 -1.28 -12.51 -2.05
CA PRO A 34 -0.59 -11.33 -2.58
C PRO A 34 -1.58 -10.19 -2.84
N PHE A 35 -1.16 -8.96 -2.58
CA PHE A 35 -2.00 -7.77 -2.78
C PHE A 35 -2.22 -7.44 -4.26
N SER A 36 -1.50 -8.09 -5.19
CA SER A 36 -1.78 -8.02 -6.62
C SER A 36 -3.19 -8.49 -6.98
N HIS A 37 -3.82 -9.36 -6.17
CA HIS A 37 -5.22 -9.78 -6.36
C HIS A 37 -6.24 -8.63 -6.25
N TYR A 38 -5.87 -7.52 -5.59
CA TYR A 38 -6.74 -6.36 -5.42
C TYR A 38 -6.43 -5.22 -6.42
N ALA A 39 -5.68 -5.51 -7.49
CA ALA A 39 -5.42 -4.56 -8.55
C ALA A 39 -6.73 -3.99 -9.14
N GLY A 40 -6.80 -2.67 -9.31
CA GLY A 40 -7.99 -1.98 -9.79
C GLY A 40 -9.05 -1.66 -8.73
N SER A 41 -8.81 -2.02 -7.46
CA SER A 41 -9.68 -1.64 -6.33
C SER A 41 -8.97 -0.66 -5.39
N TYR A 42 -9.74 0.19 -4.70
CA TYR A 42 -9.22 0.99 -3.58
C TYR A 42 -9.09 0.10 -2.34
N VAL A 43 -7.94 0.13 -1.70
CA VAL A 43 -7.61 -0.72 -0.53
C VAL A 43 -7.35 0.17 0.68
N LEU A 44 -8.05 -0.08 1.78
CA LEU A 44 -7.81 0.55 3.09
C LEU A 44 -7.10 -0.43 4.01
N ILE A 45 -5.91 -0.07 4.49
CA ILE A 45 -5.13 -0.89 5.44
C ILE A 45 -5.39 -0.36 6.85
N VAL A 46 -5.88 -1.23 7.73
CA VAL A 46 -6.22 -0.90 9.12
C VAL A 46 -5.44 -1.79 10.07
N ASN A 47 -4.73 -1.18 11.02
CA ASN A 47 -4.12 -1.88 12.15
C ASN A 47 -5.19 -2.11 13.25
N VAL A 48 -5.32 -3.34 13.75
CA VAL A 48 -6.34 -3.73 14.74
C VAL A 48 -5.70 -4.43 15.95
N ALA A 49 -6.29 -4.28 17.13
CA ALA A 49 -5.92 -4.98 18.36
C ALA A 49 -7.18 -5.29 19.19
N THR A 50 -7.18 -6.38 19.95
CA THR A 50 -8.22 -6.72 20.93
C THR A 50 -7.79 -6.31 22.33
N PHE A 51 -8.75 -6.05 23.21
CA PHE A 51 -8.50 -5.76 24.63
C PHE A 51 -8.20 -7.02 25.44
#